data_AF-A0A2C9WUW0-F1
#
_entry.id   AF-A0A2C9WUW0-F1
#
_cell.length_a   1.000
_cell.length_b   1.000
_cell.length_c   1.000
_cell.angle_alpha   90.00
_cell.angle_beta   90.00
_cell.angle_gamma   90.00
#
_symmetry.space_group_name_H-M   'P 1'
#
loop_
_entity.id
_entity.type
_entity.pdbx_description
1 polymer ?
#
loop_
_entity_poly.entity_id
_entity_poly.type
_entity_poly.pdbx_seq_one_letter_code
_entity_poly.pdbx_strand_id
1 'polypeptide(L)'
;MKNTYKLIVMILIGAASPLSFANVQQLEQQEIQILQKFKQQNFYEVNSDIENAVVDIISNDKNSFNYNFPALVKQGYVHVQYSPDKKLKFYSFDVSGGGTMGEWDSYV
;
A
#
# COMPACT_ATOMS: atom_id res chain seq x y z
N MET A 1 47.66 -31.74 -1.45
CA MET A 1 47.00 -31.14 -2.62
C MET A 1 45.55 -31.59 -2.66
N LYS A 2 44.59 -30.70 -2.37
CA LYS A 2 43.16 -30.96 -2.57
C LYS A 2 42.54 -29.71 -3.22
N ASN A 3 42.21 -29.81 -4.51
CA ASN A 3 41.48 -28.78 -5.24
C ASN A 3 39.99 -28.99 -4.99
N THR A 4 39.32 -28.01 -4.39
CA THR A 4 37.86 -27.95 -4.29
C THR A 4 37.34 -26.88 -5.24
N TYR A 5 36.61 -27.32 -6.26
CA TYR A 5 35.97 -26.47 -7.26
C TYR A 5 34.79 -25.73 -6.61
N LYS A 6 34.78 -24.40 -6.73
CA LYS A 6 33.64 -23.55 -6.33
C LYS A 6 32.58 -23.62 -7.44
N LEU A 7 31.43 -24.21 -7.13
CA LEU A 7 30.24 -24.19 -7.98
C LEU A 7 29.57 -22.82 -7.81
N ILE A 8 29.65 -21.96 -8.83
CA ILE A 8 28.89 -20.71 -8.89
C ILE A 8 27.55 -21.04 -9.56
N VAL A 9 26.49 -21.08 -8.76
CA VAL A 9 25.11 -21.13 -9.27
C VAL A 9 24.69 -19.68 -9.53
N MET A 10 24.66 -19.30 -10.81
CA MET A 10 24.19 -18.00 -11.25
C MET A 10 22.67 -18.06 -11.41
N ILE A 11 21.94 -17.68 -10.35
CA ILE A 11 20.48 -17.57 -10.39
C ILE A 11 20.14 -16.30 -11.19
N LEU A 12 19.56 -16.48 -12.38
CA LEU A 12 18.90 -15.42 -13.13
C LEU A 12 17.64 -15.01 -12.36
N ILE A 13 17.76 -13.94 -11.58
CA ILE A 13 16.63 -13.30 -10.90
C ILE A 13 15.88 -12.47 -11.94
N GLY A 14 14.72 -12.97 -12.37
CA GLY A 14 13.76 -12.17 -13.13
C GLY A 14 13.38 -10.93 -12.32
N ALA A 15 13.40 -9.77 -12.99
CA ALA A 15 13.20 -8.46 -12.37
C ALA A 15 11.76 -8.25 -11.87
N ALA A 16 11.43 -8.84 -10.72
CA ALA A 16 10.53 -8.21 -9.78
C ALA A 16 11.44 -7.52 -8.76
N SER A 17 11.62 -6.20 -8.88
CA SER A 17 12.37 -5.42 -7.90
C SER A 17 11.75 -5.65 -6.52
N PRO A 18 12.40 -6.39 -5.61
CA PRO A 18 11.86 -6.57 -4.27
C PRO A 18 11.86 -5.20 -3.60
N LEU A 19 10.75 -4.84 -2.97
CA LEU A 19 10.74 -3.71 -2.06
C LEU A 19 11.89 -3.89 -1.07
N SER A 20 12.77 -2.89 -0.98
CA SER A 20 13.81 -2.91 0.05
C SER A 20 13.14 -2.94 1.42
N PHE A 21 13.70 -3.71 2.36
CA PHE A 21 13.21 -3.77 3.74
C PHE A 21 13.06 -2.38 4.37
N ALA A 22 13.95 -1.44 4.04
CA ALA A 22 13.85 -0.06 4.52
C ALA A 22 12.60 0.67 3.99
N ASN A 23 12.22 0.43 2.73
CA ASN A 23 11.04 1.05 2.13
C ASN A 23 9.76 0.47 2.73
N VAL A 24 9.73 -0.84 3.01
CA VAL A 24 8.60 -1.49 3.70
C VAL A 24 8.43 -0.90 5.09
N GLN A 25 9.51 -0.79 5.86
CA GLN A 25 9.46 -0.24 7.22
C GLN A 25 8.99 1.22 7.22
N GLN A 26 9.43 2.03 6.25
CA GLN A 26 8.97 3.42 6.12
C GLN A 26 7.45 3.48 5.87
N LEU A 27 6.93 2.70 4.92
CA LEU A 27 5.51 2.66 4.59
C LEU A 27 4.67 2.17 5.79
N GLU A 28 5.16 1.18 6.54
CA GLU A 28 4.53 0.71 7.78
C GLU A 28 4.43 1.84 8.82
N GLN A 29 5.48 2.65 8.98
CA GLN A 29 5.44 3.78 9.92
C GLN A 29 4.46 4.86 9.45
N GLN A 30 4.38 5.13 8.15
CA GLN A 30 3.41 6.07 7.60
C GLN A 30 1.96 5.60 7.80
N GLU A 31 1.68 4.31 7.66
CA GLU A 31 0.36 3.73 8.01
C GLU A 31 0.00 3.96 9.48
N ILE A 32 0.95 3.66 10.38
CA ILE A 32 0.74 3.84 11.82
C ILE A 32 0.44 5.32 12.12
N GLN A 33 1.13 6.26 11.47
CA GLN A 33 0.88 7.69 11.66
C GLN A 33 -0.53 8.10 11.24
N ILE A 34 -1.02 7.62 10.08
CA ILE A 34 -2.41 7.85 9.64
C ILE A 34 -3.39 7.28 10.66
N LEU A 35 -3.19 6.02 11.08
CA LEU A 35 -4.05 5.38 12.06
C LEU A 35 -4.10 6.17 13.37
N GLN A 36 -2.96 6.59 13.91
CA GLN A 36 -2.94 7.37 15.15
C GLN A 36 -3.61 8.74 14.99
N LYS A 37 -3.42 9.41 13.85
CA LYS A 37 -4.04 10.72 13.57
C LYS A 37 -5.57 10.64 13.62
N PHE A 38 -6.17 9.60 13.05
CA PHE A 38 -7.62 9.49 12.88
C PHE A 38 -8.33 8.52 13.83
N LYS A 39 -7.60 7.79 14.69
CA LYS A 39 -8.13 6.72 15.56
C LYS A 39 -9.38 7.08 16.38
N GLN A 40 -9.47 8.33 16.83
CA GLN A 40 -10.52 8.80 17.75
C GLN A 40 -11.59 9.64 17.05
N GLN A 41 -11.50 9.78 15.73
CA GLN A 41 -12.39 10.61 14.94
C GLN A 41 -13.48 9.74 14.31
N ASN A 42 -14.66 10.33 14.06
CA ASN A 42 -15.72 9.63 13.35
C ASN A 42 -15.29 9.44 11.89
N PHE A 43 -15.21 8.20 11.44
CA PHE A 43 -14.75 7.87 10.09
C PHE A 43 -15.49 8.67 9.00
N TYR A 44 -16.81 8.80 9.08
CA TYR A 44 -17.61 9.49 8.06
C TYR A 44 -17.44 11.02 8.07
N GLU A 45 -16.82 11.58 9.11
CA GLU A 45 -16.50 13.01 9.16
C GLU A 45 -15.13 13.30 8.55
N VAL A 46 -14.24 12.30 8.46
CA VAL A 46 -12.82 12.48 8.10
C VAL A 46 -12.32 11.50 7.03
N ASN A 47 -13.22 10.79 6.37
CA ASN A 47 -12.90 9.81 5.34
C ASN A 47 -12.18 10.43 4.14
N SER A 48 -12.57 11.63 3.70
CA SER A 48 -11.82 12.38 2.68
C SER A 48 -10.42 12.81 3.17
N ASP A 49 -10.26 13.15 4.45
CA ASP A 49 -8.94 13.49 5.00
C ASP A 49 -8.03 12.25 5.12
N ILE A 50 -8.61 11.09 5.42
CA ILE A 50 -7.93 9.80 5.42
C ILE A 50 -7.48 9.46 4.00
N GLU A 51 -8.37 9.54 3.01
CA GLU A 51 -8.04 9.35 1.60
C GLU A 51 -6.87 10.23 1.19
N ASN A 52 -6.97 11.55 1.38
CA ASN A 52 -5.93 12.49 0.98
C ASN A 52 -4.57 12.12 1.59
N ALA A 53 -4.55 11.70 2.86
CA ALA A 53 -3.32 11.26 3.52
C ALA A 53 -2.71 9.99 2.89
N VAL A 54 -3.54 9.04 2.45
CA VAL A 54 -3.07 7.81 1.78
C VAL A 54 -2.64 8.11 0.35
N VAL A 55 -3.40 8.92 -0.40
CA VAL A 55 -3.07 9.35 -1.77
C VAL A 55 -1.76 10.13 -1.79
N ASP A 56 -1.48 10.95 -0.78
CA ASP A 56 -0.19 11.64 -0.63
C ASP A 56 0.96 10.65 -0.50
N ILE A 57 0.82 9.56 0.26
CA ILE A 57 1.86 8.51 0.33
C ILE A 57 2.05 7.87 -1.05
N ILE A 58 0.95 7.50 -1.72
CA ILE A 58 0.99 6.81 -3.00
C ILE A 58 1.65 7.66 -4.08
N SER A 59 1.31 8.95 -4.12
CA SER A 59 1.79 9.90 -5.13
C SER A 59 3.27 10.25 -4.96
N ASN A 60 3.77 10.22 -3.72
CA ASN A 60 5.15 10.63 -3.41
C ASN A 60 6.13 9.45 -3.28
N ASP A 61 5.66 8.23 -3.03
CA ASP A 61 6.52 7.05 -2.89
C ASP A 61 6.14 5.94 -3.87
N LYS A 62 6.95 5.72 -4.90
CA LYS A 62 6.76 4.65 -5.90
C LYS A 62 6.80 3.24 -5.30
N ASN A 63 7.41 3.07 -4.13
CA ASN A 63 7.41 1.79 -3.42
C ASN A 63 6.00 1.41 -2.94
N SER A 64 5.14 2.40 -2.71
CA SER A 64 3.73 2.18 -2.35
C SER A 64 3.00 1.31 -3.37
N PHE A 65 3.37 1.37 -4.66
CA PHE A 65 2.71 0.60 -5.72
C PHE A 65 2.84 -0.92 -5.52
N ASN A 66 3.84 -1.38 -4.78
CA ASN A 66 4.02 -2.79 -4.44
C ASN A 66 3.60 -3.11 -2.99
N TYR A 67 3.07 -2.12 -2.27
CA TYR A 67 2.63 -2.21 -0.89
C TYR A 67 1.10 -2.24 -0.81
N ASN A 68 0.54 -2.96 0.16
CA ASN A 68 -0.91 -3.20 0.25
C ASN A 68 -1.58 -2.50 1.43
N PHE A 69 -0.85 -1.67 2.16
CA PHE A 69 -1.35 -0.95 3.34
C PHE A 69 -2.15 -1.83 4.32
N PRO A 70 -1.58 -2.96 4.80
CA PRO A 70 -2.33 -3.97 5.55
C PRO A 70 -3.02 -3.44 6.81
N ALA A 71 -2.46 -2.42 7.49
CA ALA A 71 -3.05 -1.88 8.71
C ALA A 71 -4.26 -0.98 8.39
N LEU A 72 -4.17 -0.16 7.35
CA LEU A 72 -5.27 0.67 6.85
C LEU A 72 -6.38 -0.17 6.23
N VAL A 73 -6.04 -1.23 5.48
CA VAL A 73 -7.01 -2.21 4.95
C VAL A 73 -7.78 -2.88 6.09
N LYS A 74 -7.06 -3.32 7.14
CA LYS A 74 -7.70 -3.94 8.30
C LYS A 74 -8.68 -3.00 9.01
N GLN A 75 -8.40 -1.70 9.00
CA GLN A 75 -9.25 -0.68 9.59
C GLN A 75 -10.41 -0.24 8.67
N GLY A 76 -10.42 -0.67 7.41
CA GLY A 76 -11.41 -0.27 6.42
C GLY A 76 -11.18 1.14 5.86
N TYR A 77 -9.97 1.69 6.02
CA TYR A 77 -9.63 3.03 5.54
C TYR A 77 -9.24 3.06 4.06
N VAL A 78 -8.80 1.92 3.52
CA VAL A 78 -8.48 1.75 2.10
C VAL A 78 -8.83 0.34 1.67
N HIS A 79 -9.33 0.19 0.46
CA HIS A 79 -9.55 -1.11 -0.17
C HIS A 79 -8.56 -1.26 -1.32
N VAL A 80 -7.81 -2.37 -1.33
CA VAL A 80 -6.83 -2.66 -2.36
C VAL A 80 -7.32 -3.82 -3.21
N GLN A 81 -7.46 -3.58 -4.51
CA GLN A 81 -7.93 -4.56 -5.48
C GLN A 81 -6.93 -4.67 -6.63
N TYR A 82 -6.97 -5.78 -7.35
CA TYR A 82 -6.13 -5.99 -8.52
C TYR A 82 -7.01 -6.32 -9.72
N SER A 83 -6.55 -5.94 -10.92
CA SER A 83 -7.15 -6.44 -12.15
C SER A 83 -7.08 -7.98 -12.19
N PRO A 84 -7.96 -8.67 -12.95
CA PRO A 84 -7.89 -10.12 -13.09
C PRO A 84 -6.52 -10.62 -13.56
N ASP A 85 -5.80 -9.83 -14.36
CA ASP A 85 -4.45 -10.12 -14.85
C ASP A 85 -3.33 -9.63 -13.92
N LYS A 86 -3.67 -9.05 -12.76
CA LYS A 86 -2.78 -8.50 -11.72
C LYS A 86 -1.81 -7.42 -12.16
N LYS A 87 -2.05 -6.79 -13.32
CA LYS A 87 -1.19 -5.71 -13.83
C LYS A 87 -1.56 -4.34 -13.28
N LEU A 88 -2.81 -4.16 -12.91
CA LEU A 88 -3.31 -2.92 -12.33
C LEU A 88 -3.64 -3.17 -10.86
N LYS A 89 -3.25 -2.22 -10.01
CA LYS A 89 -3.65 -2.17 -8.62
C LYS A 89 -4.55 -0.96 -8.46
N PHE A 90 -5.70 -1.17 -7.84
CA PHE A 90 -6.68 -0.15 -7.57
C PHE A 90 -6.72 0.10 -6.06
N TYR A 91 -6.59 1.35 -5.67
CA TYR A 91 -6.90 1.81 -4.32
C TYR A 91 -8.27 2.45 -4.36
N SER A 92 -9.16 2.08 -3.43
CA SER A 92 -10.47 2.70 -3.32
C SER A 92 -10.83 3.10 -1.89
N PHE A 93 -11.54 4.22 -1.77
CA PHE A 93 -11.87 4.87 -0.50
C PHE A 93 -13.38 5.08 -0.38
N ASP A 94 -13.95 4.87 0.81
CA ASP A 94 -15.34 5.21 1.09
C ASP A 94 -15.42 6.64 1.63
N VAL A 95 -15.61 7.60 0.73
CA VAL A 95 -15.66 9.03 1.05
C VAL A 95 -17.10 9.55 1.24
N SER A 96 -18.08 8.66 1.28
CA SER A 96 -19.48 9.07 1.35
C SER A 96 -19.88 9.54 2.77
N GLY A 97 -20.34 10.79 2.87
CA GLY A 97 -20.78 11.44 4.12
C GLY A 97 -22.15 10.95 4.63
N GLY A 98 -22.37 9.64 4.69
CA GLY A 98 -23.46 9.02 5.47
C GLY A 98 -24.90 9.16 4.95
N GLY A 99 -25.16 9.67 3.74
CA GLY A 99 -26.53 9.93 3.27
C GLY A 99 -26.89 9.55 1.83
N THR A 100 -25.93 9.29 0.94
CA THR A 100 -26.20 8.94 -0.47
C THR A 100 -25.14 7.99 -0.99
N MET A 101 -25.58 7.05 -1.83
CA MET A 101 -24.86 5.93 -2.46
C MET A 101 -23.36 6.17 -2.62
N GLY A 102 -22.55 5.25 -2.06
CA GLY A 102 -21.10 5.39 -1.91
C GLY A 102 -20.39 5.89 -3.17
N GLU A 103 -19.81 7.08 -3.08
CA GLU A 103 -18.82 7.56 -4.02
C GLU A 103 -17.49 6.91 -3.64
N TRP A 104 -16.90 6.21 -4.61
CA TRP A 104 -15.63 5.52 -4.46
C TRP A 104 -14.65 6.20 -5.38
N ASP A 105 -13.63 6.84 -4.83
CA ASP A 105 -12.50 7.31 -5.61
C ASP A 105 -11.54 6.16 -5.87
N SER A 106 -11.04 6.08 -7.11
CA SER A 106 -10.12 5.02 -7.52
C SER A 106 -8.90 5.56 -8.24
N TYR A 107 -7.74 5.08 -7.80
CA TYR A 107 -6.44 5.42 -8.35
C TYR A 107 -5.78 4.17 -8.95
N VAL A 108 -5.21 4.30 -10.15
CA VAL A 108 -4.56 3.23 -10.94
C VAL A 108 -3.06 3.46 -11.03
#